data_AF-A0A8T4LDL6-F1
#
_entry.id   AF-A0A8T4LDL6-F1
#
_cell.length_a   1.000
_cell.length_b   1.000
_cell.length_c   1.000
_cell.angle_alpha   90.00
_cell.angle_beta   90.00
_cell.angle_gamma   90.00
#
_symmetry.space_group_name_H-M   'P 1'
#
loop_
_entity.id
_entity.type
_entity.pdbx_description
1 polymer ?
#
loop_
_entity_poly.entity_id
_entity_poly.type
_entity_poly.pdbx_seq_one_letter_code
_entity_poly.pdbx_strand_id
1 'polypeptide(L)'
;MNLKCLFCKSKKIVRRGLRYNKLGKKQKYQCLECKKWFIEDDGFKRMRHRPEDIARAVSLHSDGLSLFRTKDHIWQHDGVKVTKRTISQWAKKYSIFLKSGNKT
;
A
#
# COMPACT_ATOMS: atom_id res chain seq x y z
N MET A 1 -5.23 4.71 -18.13
CA MET A 1 -5.83 4.42 -16.80
C MET A 1 -7.23 3.83 -16.98
N ASN A 2 -7.50 2.63 -16.49
CA ASN A 2 -8.82 1.99 -16.53
C ASN A 2 -9.50 2.12 -15.16
N LEU A 3 -9.86 3.35 -14.78
CA LEU A 3 -10.50 3.61 -13.50
C LEU A 3 -11.95 3.13 -13.54
N LYS A 4 -12.30 2.26 -12.60
CA LYS A 4 -13.66 1.70 -12.42
C LYS A 4 -14.13 1.93 -11.00
N CYS A 5 -15.42 2.14 -10.82
CA CYS A 5 -16.01 2.22 -9.49
C CYS A 5 -15.74 0.94 -8.69
N LEU A 6 -15.25 1.09 -7.46
CA LEU A 6 -14.96 -0.06 -6.59
C LEU A 6 -16.21 -0.87 -6.21
N PHE A 7 -17.39 -0.26 -6.30
CA PHE A 7 -18.66 -0.86 -5.86
C PHE A 7 -19.47 -1.48 -7.00
N CYS A 8 -19.64 -0.76 -8.11
CA CYS A 8 -20.48 -1.20 -9.23
C CYS A 8 -19.71 -1.43 -10.54
N LYS A 9 -18.37 -1.27 -10.54
CA LYS A 9 -17.47 -1.44 -11.69
C LYS A 9 -17.74 -0.54 -12.92
N SER A 10 -18.71 0.39 -12.83
CA SER A 10 -18.96 1.39 -13.87
C SER A 10 -17.74 2.28 -14.11
N LYS A 11 -17.57 2.70 -15.37
CA LYS A 11 -16.54 3.65 -15.82
C LYS A 11 -16.97 5.11 -15.69
N LYS A 12 -18.27 5.38 -15.42
CA LYS A 12 -18.79 6.74 -15.25
C LYS A 12 -18.39 7.29 -13.88
N ILE A 13 -17.24 7.94 -13.84
CA ILE A 13 -16.57 8.40 -12.63
C ILE A 13 -16.14 9.85 -12.82
N VAL A 14 -16.30 10.66 -11.78
CA VAL A 14 -15.85 12.06 -11.75
C VAL A 14 -14.86 12.30 -10.62
N ARG A 15 -13.88 13.18 -10.87
CA ARG A 15 -12.94 13.67 -9.85
C ARG A 15 -13.64 14.69 -8.97
N ARG A 16 -13.53 14.55 -7.67
CA ARG A 16 -14.22 15.41 -6.69
C ARG A 16 -13.35 15.63 -5.46
N GLY A 17 -12.55 16.69 -5.50
CA GLY A 17 -11.71 17.11 -4.38
C GLY A 17 -10.65 16.08 -3.97
N LEU A 18 -10.05 16.32 -2.81
CA LEU A 18 -8.93 15.54 -2.30
C LEU A 18 -9.21 15.09 -0.86
N ARG A 19 -8.75 13.89 -0.51
CA ARG A 19 -8.64 13.44 0.87
C ARG A 19 -7.24 13.73 1.38
N TYR A 20 -7.14 14.39 2.51
CA TYR A 20 -5.86 14.66 3.17
C TYR A 20 -5.59 13.61 4.26
N ASN A 21 -4.36 13.14 4.35
CA ASN A 21 -3.83 12.33 5.43
C ASN A 21 -2.41 12.81 5.79
N LYS A 22 -1.80 12.24 6.82
CA LYS A 22 -0.43 12.60 7.24
C LYS A 22 0.64 12.36 6.16
N LEU A 23 0.37 11.50 5.19
CA LEU A 23 1.29 11.17 4.10
C LEU A 23 1.09 12.05 2.86
N GLY A 24 0.02 12.84 2.79
CA GLY A 24 -0.29 13.70 1.67
C GLY A 24 -1.77 13.69 1.28
N LYS A 25 -2.02 13.95 0.00
CA LYS A 25 -3.35 14.11 -0.57
C LYS A 25 -3.65 12.99 -1.56
N LYS A 26 -4.82 12.35 -1.43
CA LYS A 26 -5.32 11.32 -2.36
C LYS A 26 -6.54 11.85 -3.11
N GLN A 27 -6.62 11.56 -4.41
CA GLN A 27 -7.76 11.95 -5.23
C GLN A 27 -9.02 11.21 -4.76
N LYS A 28 -10.09 11.96 -4.50
CA LYS A 28 -11.42 11.40 -4.23
C LYS A 28 -12.23 11.38 -5.52
N TYR A 29 -12.94 10.29 -5.74
CA TYR A 29 -13.76 10.03 -6.92
C TYR A 29 -15.21 9.75 -6.51
N GLN A 30 -16.15 10.12 -7.38
CA GLN A 30 -17.56 9.76 -7.26
C GLN A 30 -17.99 8.96 -8.48
N CYS A 31 -18.68 7.84 -8.25
CA CYS A 31 -19.35 7.14 -9.35
C CYS A 31 -20.69 7.82 -9.64
N LEU A 32 -20.99 8.10 -10.91
CA LEU A 32 -22.26 8.71 -11.30
C LEU A 32 -23.42 7.70 -11.32
N GLU A 33 -23.13 6.41 -11.49
CA GLU A 33 -24.15 5.34 -11.49
C GLU A 33 -24.61 5.02 -10.07
N CYS A 34 -23.72 4.56 -9.19
CA CYS A 34 -24.10 4.17 -7.84
C CYS A 34 -23.98 5.30 -6.80
N LYS A 35 -23.61 6.52 -7.23
CA LYS A 35 -23.46 7.74 -6.41
C LYS A 35 -22.46 7.65 -5.23
N LYS A 36 -21.78 6.51 -5.07
CA LYS A 36 -20.81 6.26 -3.99
C LYS A 36 -19.47 6.93 -4.26
N TRP A 37 -18.81 7.28 -3.16
CA TRP A 37 -17.48 7.86 -3.12
C TRP A 37 -16.42 6.79 -2.92
N PHE A 38 -15.30 6.90 -3.63
CA PHE A 38 -14.15 6.04 -3.41
C PHE A 38 -12.85 6.78 -3.69
N ILE A 39 -11.76 6.15 -3.27
CA ILE A 39 -10.39 6.57 -3.54
C ILE A 39 -9.74 5.36 -4.21
N GLU A 40 -8.90 5.61 -5.20
CA GLU A 40 -8.12 4.57 -5.84
C GLU A 40 -7.28 3.81 -4.81
N ASP A 41 -7.32 2.48 -4.88
CA ASP A 41 -6.54 1.62 -4.00
C ASP A 41 -5.17 1.39 -4.65
N ASP A 42 -4.14 1.96 -4.04
CA ASP A 42 -2.73 1.79 -4.42
C ASP A 42 -2.13 0.49 -3.86
N GLY A 43 -2.94 -0.38 -3.25
CA GLY A 43 -2.50 -1.60 -2.57
C GLY A 43 -2.10 -1.38 -1.11
N PHE A 44 -1.94 -0.12 -0.69
CA PHE A 44 -1.52 0.27 0.66
C PHE A 44 -2.66 0.86 1.50
N LYS A 45 -3.90 0.47 1.19
CA LYS A 45 -5.07 0.90 1.95
C LYS A 45 -4.93 0.61 3.44
N ARG A 46 -5.27 1.62 4.25
CA ARG A 46 -5.18 1.63 5.73
C ARG A 46 -3.75 1.50 6.30
N MET A 47 -2.71 1.67 5.50
CA MET A 47 -1.33 1.74 6.01
C MET A 47 -1.00 3.16 6.47
N ARG A 48 -0.21 3.26 7.54
CA ARG A 48 0.26 4.55 8.12
C ARG A 48 1.65 4.96 7.61
N HIS A 49 2.44 3.99 7.17
CA HIS A 49 3.77 4.20 6.62
C HIS A 49 3.67 4.34 5.10
N ARG A 50 4.68 4.96 4.49
CA ARG A 50 4.69 5.16 3.05
C ARG A 50 4.81 3.80 2.33
N PRO A 51 4.19 3.65 1.15
CA PRO A 51 4.30 2.44 0.34
C PRO A 51 5.74 1.95 0.15
N GLU A 52 6.68 2.87 -0.05
CA GLU A 52 8.08 2.57 -0.36
C GLU A 52 8.79 1.93 0.83
N ASP A 53 8.56 2.45 2.05
CA ASP A 53 9.16 1.92 3.28
C ASP A 53 8.63 0.51 3.58
N ILE A 54 7.33 0.29 3.33
CA ILE A 54 6.70 -1.02 3.49
C ILE A 54 7.25 -2.00 2.46
N ALA A 55 7.33 -1.60 1.19
CA ALA A 55 7.82 -2.44 0.11
C ALA A 55 9.28 -2.86 0.34
N ARG A 56 10.16 -1.93 0.75
CA ARG A 56 11.55 -2.24 1.13
C ARG A 56 11.61 -3.24 2.28
N ALA A 57 10.86 -3.00 3.36
CA ALA A 57 10.87 -3.90 4.51
C ALA A 57 10.41 -5.31 4.13
N VAL A 58 9.39 -5.42 3.28
CA VAL A 58 8.91 -6.72 2.78
C VAL A 58 9.97 -7.38 1.90
N SER A 59 10.56 -6.67 0.94
CA SER A 59 11.62 -7.19 0.06
C SER A 59 12.77 -7.75 0.86
N LEU A 60 13.36 -6.94 1.75
CA LEU A 60 14.50 -7.35 2.58
C LEU A 60 14.22 -8.62 3.37
N HIS A 61 13.03 -8.72 3.98
CA HIS A 61 12.66 -9.91 4.73
C HIS A 61 12.45 -11.12 3.81
N SER A 62 11.85 -10.91 2.63
CA SER A 62 11.70 -11.94 1.61
C SER A 62 13.03 -12.41 1.03
N ASP A 63 14.03 -11.54 0.96
CA ASP A 63 15.42 -11.84 0.56
C ASP A 63 16.20 -12.58 1.67
N GLY A 64 15.55 -12.89 2.79
CA GLY A 64 16.10 -13.73 3.86
C GLY A 64 16.65 -12.96 5.06
N LEU A 65 16.56 -11.63 5.10
CA LEU A 65 16.94 -10.89 6.30
C LEU A 65 15.98 -11.22 7.45
N SER A 66 16.54 -11.39 8.65
CA SER A 66 15.74 -11.54 9.86
C SER A 66 14.95 -10.25 10.14
N LEU A 67 13.80 -10.38 10.81
CA LEU A 67 12.97 -9.22 11.19
C LEU A 67 13.75 -8.15 11.97
N PHE A 68 14.76 -8.55 12.74
CA PHE A 68 15.64 -7.64 13.45
C PHE A 68 16.55 -6.86 12.50
N ARG A 69 17.25 -7.56 11.60
CA ARG A 69 18.12 -6.91 10.60
C ARG A 69 17.33 -6.02 9.65
N THR A 70 16.14 -6.44 9.22
CA THR A 70 15.24 -5.60 8.42
C THR A 70 14.85 -4.33 9.16
N LYS A 71 14.49 -4.44 10.45
CA LYS A 71 14.16 -3.27 11.28
C LYS A 71 15.32 -2.28 11.36
N ASP A 72 16.53 -2.78 11.61
CA ASP A 72 17.72 -1.95 11.73
C ASP A 72 18.06 -1.27 10.41
N HIS A 73 17.98 -1.99 9.28
CA HIS A 73 18.18 -1.42 7.96
C HIS A 73 17.18 -0.28 7.66
N ILE A 74 15.88 -0.50 7.91
CA ILE A 74 14.85 0.52 7.69
C ILE A 74 15.06 1.74 8.59
N TRP A 75 15.54 1.54 9.82
CA TRP A 75 15.88 2.66 10.70
C TRP A 75 17.11 3.44 10.19
N GLN A 76 18.17 2.74 9.78
CA GLN A 76 19.43 3.36 9.37
C GLN A 76 19.33 4.09 8.02
N HIS A 77 18.64 3.51 7.04
CA HIS A 77 18.57 4.06 5.68
C HIS A 77 17.37 4.98 5.46
N ASP A 78 16.20 4.64 6.01
CA ASP A 78 14.97 5.40 5.78
C ASP A 78 14.58 6.31 6.95
N GLY A 79 15.24 6.18 8.10
CA GLY A 79 14.88 6.92 9.32
C GLY A 79 13.53 6.51 9.90
N VAL A 80 12.98 5.35 9.51
CA VAL A 80 11.63 4.93 9.89
C VAL A 80 11.69 3.95 11.07
N LYS A 81 11.16 4.37 12.22
CA LYS A 81 11.05 3.50 13.40
C LYS A 81 9.86 2.57 13.27
N VAL A 82 10.13 1.27 13.15
CA VAL A 82 9.13 0.20 13.11
C VAL A 82 9.47 -0.90 14.10
N THR A 83 8.47 -1.69 14.50
CA THR A 83 8.70 -2.88 15.33
C THR A 83 8.89 -4.11 14.46
N LYS A 84 9.57 -5.15 14.99
CA LYS A 84 9.67 -6.46 14.32
C LYS A 84 8.28 -7.04 13.97
N ARG A 85 7.30 -6.82 14.85
CA ARG A 85 5.91 -7.24 14.64
C ARG A 85 5.26 -6.53 13.45
N THR A 86 5.52 -5.24 13.29
CA THR A 86 5.05 -4.46 12.13
C THR A 86 5.57 -5.07 10.82
N ILE A 87 6.87 -5.35 10.75
CA ILE A 87 7.51 -5.96 9.57
C ILE A 87 6.91 -7.34 9.29
N SER A 88 6.75 -8.18 10.31
CA SER A 88 6.12 -9.50 10.16
C SER A 88 4.69 -9.41 9.63
N GLN A 89 3.89 -8.44 10.09
CA GLN A 89 2.54 -8.21 9.59
C GLN A 89 2.52 -7.73 8.14
N TRP A 90 3.45 -6.86 7.76
CA TRP A 90 3.60 -6.44 6.37
C TRP A 90 3.99 -7.61 5.48
N ALA A 91 5.01 -8.38 5.88
CA ALA A 91 5.42 -9.57 5.16
C ALA A 91 4.25 -10.54 5.00
N LYS A 92 3.49 -10.83 6.06
CA LYS A 92 2.31 -11.70 5.97
C LYS A 92 1.23 -11.13 5.03
N LYS A 93 0.98 -9.82 5.07
CA LYS A 93 -0.02 -9.16 4.24
C LYS A 93 0.36 -9.16 2.76
N TYR A 94 1.65 -9.00 2.45
CA TYR A 94 2.14 -8.79 1.09
C TYR A 94 2.92 -9.97 0.49
N SER A 95 3.18 -11.04 1.25
CA SER A 95 3.91 -12.23 0.78
C SER A 95 3.23 -12.97 -0.38
N ILE A 96 1.90 -12.86 -0.48
CA ILE A 96 1.13 -13.49 -1.56
C ILE A 96 1.46 -12.85 -2.92
N PHE A 97 1.84 -11.57 -2.95
CA PHE A 97 2.15 -10.87 -4.20
C PHE A 97 3.54 -11.21 -4.75
N LEU A 98 4.49 -11.58 -3.89
CA LEU A 98 5.87 -11.88 -4.31
C LEU A 98 6.01 -13.31 -4.87
N LYS A 99 5.21 -14.28 -4.42
CA LYS A 99 5.26 -15.66 -4.95
C LYS A 99 4.73 -15.80 -6.38
N SER A 100 3.95 -14.84 -6.86
CA SER A 100 3.38 -14.87 -8.22
C SER A 100 4.36 -14.40 -9.31
N GLY A 101 5.52 -13.84 -8.94
CA GLY A 101 6.55 -13.36 -9.87
C GLY A 101 7.62 -14.39 -10.24
N ASN A 102 7.74 -15.50 -9.51
CA ASN A 102 8.74 -16.54 -9.75
C ASN A 102 8.09 -17.79 -10.34
N LYS A 103 7.56 -17.66 -11.56
CA LYS A 103 7.36 -18.79 -12.47
C LYS A 103 8.28 -18.56 -13.67
N THR A 104 9.53 -18.94 -13.50
CA THR A 104 10.49 -19.18 -14.59
C THR A 104 10.81 -20.66 -14.58
#